data_AF-A0A2I1HRW1-F1
#
_entry.id   AF-A0A2I1HRW1-F1
#
_cell.length_a   1.000
_cell.length_b   1.000
_cell.length_c   1.000
_cell.angle_alpha   90.00
_cell.angle_beta   90.00
_cell.angle_gamma   90.00
#
_symmetry.space_group_name_H-M   'P 1'
#
loop_
_entity.id
_entity.type
_entity.pdbx_description
1 polymer ?
#
loop_
_entity_poly.entity_id
_entity_poly.type
_entity_poly.pdbx_seq_one_letter_code
_entity_poly.pdbx_strand_id
1 'polypeptide(L)'
;MSKTIFSSEISVHSFNLYMDTVSTNFLKAINDNVRFYSPEETGNLIKWNIHSEAGKFKLEVFKKGKLINTRIENFHYPYKYGNNDFRNDHELIESSLFNNNDIIILTTIGILIYTFSEKDKSIILNYFYYIDRYKYRQHYKKIFSKSTLPLPNYDSFRLDGWVSDIINIKLNLMKYGGELLKFAIKEHKLELIDDIYKK
;
A
#
# COMPACT_ATOMS: atom_id res chain seq x y z
N MET A 1 -22.32 7.34 -32.99
CA MET A 1 -20.93 6.85 -32.83
C MET A 1 -20.26 7.66 -31.74
N SER A 2 -20.30 7.17 -30.49
CA SER A 2 -19.66 7.80 -29.34
C SER A 2 -18.20 7.37 -29.27
N LYS A 3 -17.29 8.32 -29.52
CA LYS A 3 -15.89 8.21 -29.13
C LYS A 3 -15.81 8.36 -27.61
N THR A 4 -15.67 7.25 -26.90
CA THR A 4 -15.25 7.29 -25.49
C THR A 4 -13.74 7.49 -25.48
N ILE A 5 -13.33 8.75 -25.33
CA ILE A 5 -11.96 9.10 -24.97
C ILE A 5 -11.79 8.65 -23.52
N PHE A 6 -10.96 7.63 -23.29
CA PHE A 6 -10.44 7.32 -21.97
C PHE A 6 -9.84 8.62 -21.41
N SER A 7 -10.38 9.14 -20.31
CA SER A 7 -9.76 10.28 -19.64
C SER A 7 -8.42 9.84 -19.07
N SER A 8 -7.37 10.24 -19.76
CA SER A 8 -5.99 10.30 -19.29
C SER A 8 -5.80 11.41 -18.24
N GLU A 9 -6.79 11.63 -17.37
CA GLU A 9 -6.82 12.70 -16.36
C GLU A 9 -6.65 12.17 -14.94
N ILE A 10 -5.92 11.06 -14.74
CA ILE A 10 -5.30 10.82 -13.44
C ILE A 10 -4.06 11.71 -13.38
N SER A 11 -4.33 13.00 -13.20
CA SER A 11 -3.31 14.04 -13.15
C SER A 11 -2.39 13.79 -11.96
N VAL A 12 -1.23 14.42 -12.02
CA VAL A 12 -0.26 14.59 -10.93
C VAL A 12 -0.94 15.11 -9.64
N HIS A 13 -2.20 15.56 -9.64
CA HIS A 13 -2.96 15.82 -8.40
C HIS A 13 -3.35 14.57 -7.59
N SER A 14 -3.18 13.36 -8.14
CA SER A 14 -3.43 12.11 -7.39
C SER A 14 -2.45 11.86 -6.24
N PHE A 15 -1.34 12.60 -6.14
CA PHE A 15 -0.33 12.41 -5.09
C PHE A 15 -0.76 12.86 -3.69
N ASN A 16 -1.76 13.74 -3.58
CA ASN A 16 -2.17 14.34 -2.30
C ASN A 16 -3.53 13.87 -1.80
N LEU A 17 -4.28 13.14 -2.61
CA LEU A 17 -5.66 12.77 -2.30
C LEU A 17 -5.80 11.95 -1.01
N TYR A 18 -4.82 11.09 -0.74
CA TYR A 18 -4.79 10.27 0.47
C TYR A 18 -4.21 10.98 1.69
N MET A 19 -3.60 12.17 1.51
CA MET A 19 -2.81 12.80 2.56
C MET A 19 -3.63 13.32 3.72
N ASP A 20 -4.86 13.80 3.48
CA ASP A 20 -5.72 14.22 4.59
C ASP A 20 -6.07 13.02 5.47
N THR A 21 -6.46 11.90 4.86
CA THR A 21 -6.76 10.64 5.58
C THR A 21 -5.54 10.10 6.32
N VAL A 22 -4.37 10.05 5.67
CA VAL A 22 -3.11 9.59 6.31
C VAL A 22 -2.68 10.55 7.42
N SER A 23 -2.73 11.85 7.21
CA SER A 23 -2.28 12.83 8.20
C SER A 23 -3.19 12.87 9.42
N THR A 24 -4.50 12.75 9.25
CA THR A 24 -5.45 12.85 10.37
C THR A 24 -5.53 11.55 11.16
N ASN A 25 -5.80 10.42 10.49
CA ASN A 25 -6.08 9.17 11.19
C ASN A 25 -4.79 8.44 11.58
N PHE A 26 -3.79 8.45 10.70
CA PHE A 26 -2.62 7.58 10.85
C PHE A 26 -1.58 8.24 11.76
N LEU A 27 -1.38 9.57 11.71
CA LEU A 27 -0.53 10.25 12.71
C LEU A 27 -1.12 10.12 14.12
N LYS A 28 -2.45 10.14 14.25
CA LYS A 28 -3.12 9.92 15.54
C LYS A 28 -2.87 8.50 16.04
N ALA A 29 -3.12 7.48 15.22
CA ALA A 29 -2.81 6.09 15.57
C ALA A 29 -1.33 5.89 15.92
N ILE A 30 -0.43 6.50 15.15
CA ILE A 30 1.01 6.52 15.44
C ILE A 30 1.28 7.16 16.80
N ASN A 31 0.63 8.27 17.18
CA ASN A 31 0.83 9.04 18.42
C ASN A 31 0.22 8.41 19.68
N ASP A 32 -0.89 7.69 19.53
CA ASP A 32 -1.68 7.22 20.68
C ASP A 32 -1.27 5.81 21.16
N ASN A 33 -0.29 5.15 20.50
CA ASN A 33 0.13 3.76 20.80
C ASN A 33 -1.08 2.80 20.82
N VAL A 34 -2.10 3.08 20.00
CA VAL A 34 -3.37 2.36 20.04
C VAL A 34 -3.12 0.92 19.63
N ARG A 35 -3.60 -0.01 20.46
CA ARG A 35 -3.70 -1.42 20.10
C ARG A 35 -4.92 -1.62 19.20
N PHE A 36 -4.61 -2.17 18.03
CA PHE A 36 -5.39 -3.02 17.13
C PHE A 36 -6.91 -2.96 17.25
N TYR A 37 -7.53 -2.36 16.25
CA TYR A 37 -8.90 -2.69 15.88
C TYR A 37 -8.88 -3.16 14.43
N SER A 38 -9.65 -4.21 14.12
CA SER A 38 -10.03 -4.55 12.76
C SER A 38 -11.33 -3.80 12.47
N PRO A 39 -11.32 -2.66 11.77
CA PRO A 39 -12.56 -2.01 11.44
C PRO A 39 -13.18 -2.78 10.26
N GLU A 40 -14.46 -3.12 10.39
CA GLU A 40 -15.25 -3.32 9.18
C GLU A 40 -15.51 -1.95 8.58
N GLU A 41 -15.16 -1.76 7.31
CA GLU A 41 -15.41 -0.48 6.65
C GLU A 41 -16.38 -0.62 5.50
N THR A 42 -17.47 0.13 5.64
CA THR A 42 -18.57 0.20 4.67
C THR A 42 -18.56 1.54 3.97
N GLY A 43 -18.35 1.50 2.65
CA GLY A 43 -18.71 2.58 1.73
C GLY A 43 -20.10 2.33 1.13
N ASN A 44 -20.66 3.32 0.42
CA ASN A 44 -22.04 3.28 -0.06
C ASN A 44 -22.34 2.15 -1.09
N LEU A 45 -21.31 1.55 -1.72
CA LEU A 45 -21.48 0.53 -2.76
C LEU A 45 -20.53 -0.68 -2.65
N ILE A 46 -19.34 -0.48 -2.08
CA ILE A 46 -18.31 -1.50 -1.90
C ILE A 46 -17.92 -1.53 -0.42
N LYS A 47 -17.78 -2.75 0.10
CA LYS A 47 -17.31 -3.03 1.46
C LYS A 47 -15.97 -3.77 1.36
N TRP A 48 -15.04 -3.40 2.22
CA TRP A 48 -13.79 -4.14 2.39
C TRP A 48 -13.80 -4.84 3.73
N ASN A 49 -13.40 -6.11 3.74
CA ASN A 49 -13.05 -6.84 4.95
C ASN A 49 -11.55 -7.12 4.92
N ILE A 50 -10.87 -6.81 6.02
CA ILE A 50 -9.45 -7.08 6.20
C ILE A 50 -9.30 -8.03 7.38
N HIS A 51 -8.71 -9.19 7.12
CA HIS A 51 -8.35 -10.16 8.16
C HIS A 51 -6.84 -10.28 8.23
N SER A 52 -6.29 -10.16 9.44
CA SER A 52 -4.87 -10.30 9.72
C SER A 52 -4.65 -11.52 10.60
N GLU A 53 -3.94 -12.53 10.09
CA GLU A 53 -3.65 -13.76 10.84
C GLU A 53 -2.23 -14.24 10.53
N ALA A 54 -1.41 -14.40 11.57
CA ALA A 54 -0.05 -14.93 11.49
C ALA A 54 0.84 -14.24 10.42
N GLY A 55 0.75 -12.90 10.30
CA GLY A 55 1.53 -12.13 9.32
C GLY A 55 0.99 -12.14 7.89
N LYS A 56 -0.15 -12.80 7.66
CA LYS A 56 -0.88 -12.78 6.39
C LYS A 56 -2.05 -11.82 6.49
N PHE A 57 -2.27 -11.07 5.41
CA PHE A 57 -3.44 -10.22 5.28
C PHE A 57 -4.33 -10.77 4.19
N LYS A 58 -5.58 -11.04 4.53
CA LYS A 58 -6.64 -11.38 3.57
C LYS A 58 -7.50 -10.15 3.38
N LEU A 59 -7.49 -9.61 2.17
CA LEU A 59 -8.34 -8.53 1.74
C LEU A 59 -9.51 -9.10 0.95
N GLU A 60 -10.73 -8.81 1.36
CA GLU A 60 -11.94 -9.24 0.67
C GLU A 60 -12.79 -8.04 0.28
N VAL A 61 -13.28 -8.04 -0.96
CA VAL A 61 -14.11 -6.98 -1.49
C VAL A 61 -15.52 -7.52 -1.71
N PHE A 62 -16.50 -6.85 -1.12
CA PHE A 62 -17.91 -7.19 -1.23
C PHE A 62 -18.68 -6.09 -1.95
N LYS A 63 -19.63 -6.48 -2.79
CA LYS A 63 -20.58 -5.57 -3.45
C LYS A 63 -21.98 -6.12 -3.30
N LYS A 64 -22.90 -5.31 -2.76
CA LYS A 64 -24.28 -5.72 -2.46
C LYS A 64 -24.35 -7.04 -1.65
N GLY A 65 -23.45 -7.20 -0.68
CA GLY A 65 -23.37 -8.38 0.18
C GLY A 65 -22.74 -9.64 -0.46
N LYS A 66 -22.29 -9.58 -1.72
CA LYS A 66 -21.61 -10.71 -2.38
C LYS A 66 -20.10 -10.49 -2.42
N LEU A 67 -19.34 -11.52 -2.09
CA LEU A 67 -17.88 -11.54 -2.28
C LEU A 67 -17.57 -11.45 -3.78
N ILE A 68 -16.79 -10.45 -4.16
CA ILE A 68 -16.39 -10.20 -5.55
C ILE A 68 -14.94 -10.60 -5.77
N ASN A 69 -14.07 -10.37 -4.78
CA ASN A 69 -12.66 -10.65 -4.90
C ASN A 69 -11.99 -10.89 -3.55
N THR A 70 -10.87 -11.61 -3.58
CA THR A 70 -10.01 -11.86 -2.44
C THR A 70 -8.55 -11.73 -2.87
N ARG A 71 -7.74 -11.05 -2.06
CA ARG A 71 -6.29 -11.01 -2.19
C ARG A 71 -5.65 -11.43 -0.88
N ILE A 72 -4.64 -12.28 -0.97
CA ILE A 72 -3.87 -12.72 0.20
C ILE A 72 -2.46 -12.19 0.04
N GLU A 73 -2.03 -11.44 1.05
CA GLU A 73 -0.68 -10.92 1.16
C GLU A 73 0.06 -11.70 2.23
N ASN A 74 1.30 -12.08 1.92
CA ASN A 74 2.18 -12.75 2.85
C ASN A 74 3.44 -11.91 3.04
N PHE A 75 3.36 -10.93 3.94
CA PHE A 75 4.46 -10.02 4.18
C PHE A 75 5.59 -10.73 4.92
N HIS A 76 6.74 -10.90 4.26
CA HIS A 76 7.93 -11.46 4.89
C HIS A 76 8.91 -10.34 5.30
N TYR A 77 8.59 -9.67 6.40
CA TYR A 77 9.42 -8.66 7.05
C TYR A 77 9.80 -9.11 8.47
N PRO A 78 10.67 -10.14 8.62
CA PRO A 78 11.00 -10.64 9.94
C PRO A 78 11.70 -9.57 10.77
N TYR A 79 11.38 -9.52 12.06
CA TYR A 79 11.97 -8.60 13.02
C TYR A 79 12.49 -9.35 14.24
N LYS A 80 13.53 -8.79 14.87
CA LYS A 80 14.14 -9.38 16.05
C LYS A 80 13.20 -9.26 17.24
N TYR A 81 12.92 -10.38 17.88
CA TYR A 81 12.13 -10.50 19.09
C TYR A 81 12.97 -11.14 20.19
N GLY A 82 13.24 -10.40 21.27
CA GLY A 82 14.13 -10.89 22.32
C GLY A 82 15.57 -11.12 21.86
N ASN A 83 16.30 -12.01 22.54
CA ASN A 83 17.75 -12.11 22.34
C ASN A 83 18.13 -12.87 21.05
N ASN A 84 17.36 -13.87 20.62
CA ASN A 84 17.68 -14.72 19.45
C ASN A 84 16.47 -15.14 18.57
N ASP A 85 15.25 -14.70 18.86
CA ASP A 85 14.08 -15.11 18.07
C ASP A 85 13.78 -14.08 16.98
N PHE A 86 13.29 -14.57 15.85
CA PHE A 86 12.71 -13.72 14.80
C PHE A 86 11.23 -14.02 14.69
N ARG A 87 10.43 -12.96 14.61
CA ARG A 87 9.01 -13.08 14.33
C ARG A 87 8.68 -12.40 13.01
N ASN A 88 7.56 -12.80 12.43
CA ASN A 88 7.02 -12.22 11.21
C ASN A 88 5.52 -11.96 11.35
N ASP A 89 5.04 -11.81 12.58
CA ASP A 89 3.68 -11.40 12.89
C ASP A 89 3.54 -9.89 12.63
N HIS A 90 2.79 -9.56 11.59
CA HIS A 90 2.46 -8.19 11.21
C HIS A 90 0.97 -7.97 11.45
N GLU A 91 0.65 -6.82 12.04
CA GLU A 91 -0.71 -6.53 12.49
C GLU A 91 -1.28 -5.31 11.74
N LEU A 92 -2.60 -5.34 11.53
CA LEU A 92 -3.40 -4.19 11.12
C LEU A 92 -3.50 -3.19 12.27
N ILE A 93 -3.15 -1.93 12.04
CA ILE A 93 -3.28 -0.86 13.03
C ILE A 93 -4.55 -0.06 12.78
N GLU A 94 -4.77 0.36 11.54
CA GLU A 94 -5.89 1.20 11.14
C GLU A 94 -6.17 0.98 9.65
N SER A 95 -7.40 1.22 9.22
CA SER A 95 -7.72 1.33 7.79
C SER A 95 -8.59 2.56 7.51
N SER A 96 -8.71 2.92 6.25
CA SER A 96 -9.67 3.92 5.82
C SER A 96 -10.02 3.75 4.35
N LEU A 97 -11.31 3.69 4.06
CA LEU A 97 -11.84 3.72 2.70
C LEU A 97 -11.62 5.10 2.08
N PHE A 98 -11.19 5.08 0.82
CA PHE A 98 -11.03 6.27 0.02
C PHE A 98 -11.77 6.10 -1.31
N ASN A 99 -12.69 7.04 -1.61
CA ASN A 99 -13.45 7.08 -2.86
C ASN A 99 -14.12 5.75 -3.30
N ASN A 100 -14.53 4.92 -2.33
CA ASN A 100 -15.23 3.63 -2.49
C ASN A 100 -14.50 2.48 -3.22
N ASN A 101 -13.40 2.75 -3.94
CA ASN A 101 -12.61 1.69 -4.62
C ASN A 101 -11.25 1.46 -3.98
N ASP A 102 -10.75 2.44 -3.23
CA ASP A 102 -9.45 2.36 -2.60
C ASP A 102 -9.61 2.11 -1.11
N ILE A 103 -8.65 1.40 -0.53
CA ILE A 103 -8.50 1.27 0.91
C ILE A 103 -7.05 1.57 1.28
N ILE A 104 -6.89 2.49 2.23
CA ILE A 104 -5.62 2.81 2.84
C ILE A 104 -5.52 1.97 4.11
N ILE A 105 -4.40 1.30 4.32
CA ILE A 105 -4.18 0.39 5.44
C ILE A 105 -2.88 0.79 6.14
N LEU A 106 -2.96 1.08 7.43
CA LEU A 106 -1.80 1.18 8.31
C LEU A 106 -1.55 -0.19 8.91
N THR A 107 -0.35 -0.69 8.72
CA THR A 107 0.11 -1.90 9.38
C THR A 107 1.37 -1.59 10.16
N THR A 108 1.80 -2.58 10.94
CA THR A 108 3.06 -2.48 11.65
C THR A 108 4.33 -2.46 10.77
N ILE A 109 4.20 -2.76 9.47
CA ILE A 109 5.31 -2.70 8.49
C ILE A 109 5.26 -1.45 7.61
N GLY A 110 4.17 -0.69 7.64
CA GLY A 110 4.02 0.45 6.75
C GLY A 110 2.59 0.80 6.36
N ILE A 111 2.51 1.77 5.44
CA ILE A 111 1.27 2.23 4.84
C ILE A 111 1.10 1.56 3.48
N LEU A 112 -0.04 0.93 3.28
CA LEU A 112 -0.42 0.26 2.04
C LEU A 112 -1.68 0.92 1.47
N ILE A 113 -1.74 1.06 0.15
CA ILE A 113 -2.96 1.52 -0.53
C ILE A 113 -3.32 0.50 -1.59
N TYR A 114 -4.48 -0.12 -1.42
CA TYR A 114 -5.05 -1.05 -2.37
C TYR A 114 -6.15 -0.37 -3.17
N THR A 115 -6.23 -0.75 -4.44
CA THR A 115 -7.36 -0.36 -5.31
C THR A 115 -8.01 -1.62 -5.83
N PHE A 116 -9.34 -1.65 -5.76
CA PHE A 116 -10.13 -2.65 -6.45
C PHE A 116 -10.51 -2.16 -7.86
N SER A 117 -10.09 -2.90 -8.88
CA SER A 117 -10.53 -2.70 -10.27
C SER A 117 -11.77 -3.54 -10.54
N GLU A 118 -12.93 -2.91 -10.69
CA GLU A 118 -14.15 -3.62 -11.11
C GLU A 118 -14.00 -4.23 -12.52
N LYS A 119 -13.29 -3.54 -13.40
CA LYS A 119 -13.08 -3.94 -14.80
C LYS A 119 -12.26 -5.22 -14.88
N ASP A 120 -11.12 -5.21 -14.21
CA ASP A 120 -10.15 -6.31 -14.27
C ASP A 120 -10.45 -7.38 -13.22
N LYS A 121 -11.44 -7.12 -12.35
CA LYS A 121 -11.79 -7.94 -11.18
C LYS A 121 -10.54 -8.33 -10.40
N SER A 122 -9.73 -7.33 -10.06
CA SER A 122 -8.47 -7.50 -9.37
C SER A 122 -8.34 -6.52 -8.20
N ILE A 123 -7.56 -6.91 -7.20
CA ILE A 123 -7.10 -6.03 -6.13
C ILE A 123 -5.62 -5.79 -6.38
N ILE A 124 -5.21 -4.53 -6.46
CA ILE A 124 -3.84 -4.13 -6.80
C ILE A 124 -3.27 -3.35 -5.62
N LEU A 125 -2.06 -3.69 -5.18
CA LEU A 125 -1.30 -2.87 -4.23
C LEU A 125 -0.66 -1.71 -5.00
N ASN A 126 -1.32 -0.55 -4.99
CA ASN A 126 -0.88 0.61 -5.75
C ASN A 126 0.26 1.38 -5.09
N TYR A 127 0.37 1.30 -3.77
CA TYR A 127 1.40 2.01 -3.02
C TYR A 127 1.77 1.25 -1.76
N PHE A 128 3.06 1.19 -1.48
CA PHE A 128 3.59 0.69 -0.23
C PHE A 128 4.76 1.54 0.25
N TYR A 129 4.66 2.05 1.48
CA TYR A 129 5.76 2.72 2.16
C TYR A 129 6.12 1.97 3.44
N TYR A 130 7.29 1.32 3.43
CA TYR A 130 7.80 0.59 4.57
C TYR A 130 8.16 1.54 5.72
N ILE A 131 7.69 1.19 6.91
CA ILE A 131 7.98 1.85 8.17
C ILE A 131 8.68 0.82 9.05
N ASP A 132 9.91 1.15 9.45
CA ASP A 132 10.63 0.41 10.46
C ASP A 132 10.06 0.81 11.83
N ARG A 133 9.35 -0.12 12.47
CA ARG A 133 8.71 0.08 13.78
C ARG A 133 9.69 0.51 14.86
N TYR A 134 10.99 0.20 14.70
CA TYR A 134 12.04 0.52 15.67
C TYR A 134 12.77 1.82 15.35
N LYS A 135 12.66 2.34 14.12
CA LYS A 135 13.19 3.67 13.80
C LYS A 135 12.34 4.75 14.45
N TYR A 136 13.02 5.77 14.96
CA TYR A 136 12.45 6.87 15.74
C TYR A 136 11.12 7.38 15.16
N ARG A 137 10.03 7.20 15.91
CA ARG A 137 8.66 7.69 15.65
C ARG A 137 8.60 9.14 15.14
N GLN A 138 9.53 9.98 15.61
CA GLN A 138 9.67 11.38 15.17
C GLN A 138 9.99 11.52 13.69
N HIS A 139 10.77 10.60 13.11
CA HIS A 139 11.10 10.59 11.69
C HIS A 139 9.84 10.43 10.82
N TYR A 140 9.01 9.45 11.15
CA TYR A 140 7.76 9.21 10.43
C TYR A 140 6.73 10.31 10.65
N LYS A 141 6.69 10.90 11.87
CA LYS A 141 5.88 12.11 12.13
C LYS A 141 6.25 13.25 11.17
N LYS A 142 7.54 13.47 10.94
CA LYS A 142 8.04 14.51 10.00
C LYS A 142 7.77 14.16 8.54
N ILE A 143 7.80 12.88 8.19
CA ILE A 143 7.51 12.43 6.82
C ILE A 143 6.03 12.66 6.49
N PHE A 144 5.14 12.19 7.36
CA PHE A 144 3.69 12.26 7.14
C PHE A 144 3.07 13.62 7.51
N SER A 145 3.85 14.55 8.07
CA SER A 145 3.43 15.95 8.21
C SER A 145 3.61 16.78 6.93
N LYS A 146 4.19 16.20 5.86
CA LYS A 146 4.31 16.85 4.56
C LYS A 146 2.98 16.82 3.82
N SER A 147 2.83 17.68 2.81
CA SER A 147 1.61 17.76 1.99
C SER A 147 1.45 16.64 0.96
N THR A 148 2.43 15.74 0.84
CA THR A 148 2.51 14.68 -0.18
C THR A 148 2.86 13.35 0.48
N LEU A 149 2.37 12.25 -0.08
CA LEU A 149 2.83 10.92 0.32
C LEU A 149 4.33 10.78 0.00
N PRO A 150 5.13 10.19 0.90
CA PRO A 150 6.52 9.92 0.59
C PRO A 150 6.63 8.94 -0.57
N LEU A 151 7.69 9.03 -1.37
CA LEU A 151 7.98 7.98 -2.34
C LEU A 151 8.31 6.69 -1.60
N PRO A 152 7.94 5.51 -2.16
CA PRO A 152 8.37 4.23 -1.63
C PRO A 152 9.87 4.17 -1.44
N ASN A 153 10.30 3.60 -0.31
CA ASN A 153 11.71 3.50 0.02
C ASN A 153 12.28 2.14 -0.40
N TYR A 154 13.58 1.97 -0.22
CA TYR A 154 14.29 0.74 -0.60
C TYR A 154 13.64 -0.53 -0.02
N ASP A 155 13.23 -0.52 1.26
CA ASP A 155 12.62 -1.68 1.91
C ASP A 155 11.18 -1.94 1.43
N SER A 156 10.47 -0.92 0.91
CA SER A 156 9.18 -1.13 0.24
C SER A 156 9.31 -2.07 -0.95
N PHE A 157 10.31 -1.85 -1.82
CA PHE A 157 10.48 -2.64 -3.06
C PHE A 157 11.00 -4.06 -2.82
N ARG A 158 11.36 -4.39 -1.58
CA ARG A 158 11.70 -5.76 -1.17
C ARG A 158 10.46 -6.65 -1.00
N LEU A 159 9.26 -6.07 -0.98
CA LEU A 159 8.03 -6.84 -0.93
C LEU A 159 7.88 -7.64 -2.22
N ASP A 160 7.91 -8.96 -2.08
CA ASP A 160 7.73 -9.88 -3.19
C ASP A 160 6.35 -9.68 -3.85
N GLY A 161 6.30 -9.82 -5.17
CA GLY A 161 5.10 -9.59 -5.98
C GLY A 161 4.71 -8.11 -6.18
N TRP A 162 5.03 -7.19 -5.27
CA TRP A 162 4.59 -5.79 -5.40
C TRP A 162 5.20 -5.07 -6.62
N VAL A 163 6.47 -5.34 -6.94
CA VAL A 163 7.11 -4.78 -8.14
C VAL A 163 6.34 -5.16 -9.41
N SER A 164 5.84 -6.40 -9.49
CA SER A 164 5.06 -6.91 -10.63
C SER A 164 3.71 -6.21 -10.77
N ASP A 165 3.08 -5.82 -9.65
CA ASP A 165 1.83 -5.04 -9.64
C ASP A 165 2.01 -3.65 -10.24
N ILE A 166 3.15 -3.00 -9.98
CA ILE A 166 3.38 -1.61 -10.39
C ILE A 166 4.06 -1.47 -11.76
N ILE A 167 4.92 -2.40 -12.16
CA ILE A 167 5.73 -2.27 -13.39
C ILE A 167 4.90 -2.33 -14.68
N ASN A 168 3.76 -3.03 -14.64
CA ASN A 168 2.87 -3.15 -15.79
C ASN A 168 1.93 -1.96 -15.96
N ILE A 169 1.91 -1.04 -14.99
CA ILE A 169 1.05 0.14 -15.01
C ILE A 169 1.93 1.35 -15.32
N LYS A 170 1.84 1.87 -16.55
CA LYS A 170 2.64 3.02 -17.02
C LYS A 170 2.61 4.21 -16.04
N LEU A 171 1.43 4.49 -15.47
CA LEU A 171 1.28 5.56 -14.49
C LEU A 171 2.08 5.29 -13.22
N ASN A 172 2.12 4.06 -12.70
CA ASN A 172 2.90 3.73 -11.51
C ASN A 172 4.40 3.79 -11.79
N LEU A 173 4.84 3.44 -13.01
CA LEU A 173 6.23 3.62 -13.42
C LEU A 173 6.61 5.10 -13.51
N MET A 174 5.72 5.96 -13.99
CA MET A 174 5.93 7.42 -13.93
C MET A 174 6.00 7.94 -12.49
N LYS A 175 5.25 7.34 -11.56
CA LYS A 175 5.24 7.72 -10.14
C LYS A 175 6.49 7.27 -9.39
N TYR A 176 6.92 6.02 -9.59
CA TYR A 176 7.90 5.35 -8.73
C TYR A 176 9.15 4.87 -9.46
N GLY A 177 9.20 4.98 -10.80
CA GLY A 177 10.24 4.39 -11.64
C GLY A 177 11.65 4.84 -11.28
N GLY A 178 11.83 6.10 -10.86
CA GLY A 178 13.12 6.59 -10.38
C GLY A 178 13.62 5.86 -9.13
N GLU A 179 12.75 5.64 -8.13
CA GLU A 179 13.12 4.91 -6.91
C GLU A 179 13.23 3.40 -7.16
N LEU A 180 12.37 2.85 -8.03
CA LEU A 180 12.44 1.45 -8.45
C LEU A 180 13.75 1.15 -9.19
N LEU A 181 14.21 2.05 -10.07
CA LEU A 181 15.48 1.92 -10.77
C LEU A 181 16.66 1.96 -9.80
N LYS A 182 16.66 2.90 -8.83
CA LYS A 182 17.68 2.96 -7.78
C LYS A 182 17.74 1.65 -6.98
N PHE A 183 16.58 1.09 -6.63
CA PHE A 183 16.49 -0.20 -5.98
C PHE A 183 17.06 -1.32 -6.86
N ALA A 184 16.67 -1.40 -8.13
CA ALA A 184 17.11 -2.43 -9.05
C ALA A 184 18.64 -2.42 -9.27
N ILE A 185 19.23 -1.23 -9.38
CA ILE A 185 20.69 -1.05 -9.48
C ILE A 185 21.37 -1.53 -8.20
N LYS A 186 20.87 -1.13 -7.02
CA LYS A 186 21.44 -1.49 -5.73
C LYS A 186 21.37 -3.01 -5.46
N GLU A 187 20.31 -3.66 -5.90
CA GLU A 187 20.12 -5.11 -5.78
C GLU A 187 20.74 -5.91 -6.93
N HIS A 188 21.39 -5.26 -7.89
CA HIS A 188 21.94 -5.90 -9.09
C HIS A 188 20.90 -6.72 -9.89
N LYS A 189 19.65 -6.29 -9.93
CA LYS A 189 18.54 -6.95 -10.64
C LYS A 189 18.49 -6.53 -12.11
N LEU A 190 19.39 -7.08 -12.93
CA LEU A 190 19.51 -6.73 -14.35
C LEU A 190 18.20 -6.88 -15.13
N GLU A 191 17.46 -7.97 -14.92
CA GLU A 191 16.16 -8.19 -15.59
C GLU A 191 15.15 -7.08 -15.27
N LEU A 192 15.10 -6.65 -14.00
CA LEU A 192 14.21 -5.56 -13.58
C LEU A 192 14.63 -4.22 -14.19
N ILE A 193 15.93 -3.97 -14.34
CA ILE A 193 16.44 -2.78 -15.03
C ILE A 193 15.97 -2.79 -16.48
N ASP A 194 16.18 -3.90 -17.20
CA ASP A 194 15.75 -4.06 -18.59
C ASP A 194 14.24 -3.87 -18.74
N ASP A 195 13.44 -4.45 -17.85
CA ASP A 195 12.00 -4.33 -17.86
C ASP A 195 11.54 -2.88 -17.64
N ILE A 196 12.21 -2.11 -16.78
CA ILE A 196 11.95 -0.68 -16.60
C ILE A 196 12.22 0.10 -17.88
N TYR A 197 13.34 -0.17 -18.57
CA TYR A 197 13.71 0.55 -19.81
C TYR A 197 12.84 0.17 -21.03
N LYS A 198 12.22 -1.01 -21.02
CA LYS A 198 11.33 -1.48 -22.12
C LYS A 198 9.92 -0.88 -22.10
N LYS A 199 9.50 -0.23 -21.01
CA LYS A 199 8.13 0.31 -20.83
C LYS A 199 8.01 1.77 -21.25
#